data_AF-A0A7X4IY63-F1
#
_entry.id   AF-A0A7X4IY63-F1
#
_cell.length_a   1.000
_cell.length_b   1.000
_cell.length_c   1.000
_cell.angle_alpha   90.00
_cell.angle_beta   90.00
_cell.angle_gamma   90.00
#
_symmetry.space_group_name_H-M   'P 1'
#
loop_
_entity.id
_entity.type
_entity.pdbx_description
1 polymer ?
#
loop_
_entity_poly.entity_id
_entity_poly.type
_entity_poly.pdbx_seq_one_letter_code
_entity_poly.pdbx_strand_id
1 'polypeptide(L)'
;MLLYRRFEEKAEEAYAIGKIGGFCHLHIGQEGLAAGAIKPLRADDLVITAYREHTQAIAKGITPRAAMAELYGRVDGCSGGRGGSMHLFDTTVGFLGGHGIVGGQIPLGAGLAWAIRYRGGDQICVCFMGDAAVNQGAFLESLNMSAVWQLPV
;
A
#
# COMPACT_ATOMS: atom_id res chain seq x y z
N MET A 1 -16.26 2.18 1.85
CA MET A 1 -16.03 1.45 3.12
C MET A 1 -16.71 0.08 3.14
N LEU A 2 -18.01 -0.06 2.84
CA LEU A 2 -18.67 -1.39 2.87
C LEU A 2 -17.99 -2.43 1.96
N LEU A 3 -17.62 -2.07 0.73
CA LEU A 3 -16.87 -2.95 -0.16
C LEU A 3 -15.55 -3.43 0.48
N TYR A 4 -14.84 -2.54 1.16
CA TYR A 4 -13.55 -2.84 1.79
C TYR A 4 -13.75 -3.86 2.92
N ARG A 5 -14.74 -3.64 3.79
CA ARG A 5 -15.10 -4.59 4.85
C ARG A 5 -15.44 -5.97 4.29
N ARG A 6 -16.28 -6.04 3.25
CA ARG A 6 -16.68 -7.32 2.64
C ARG A 6 -15.54 -8.03 1.92
N PHE A 7 -14.63 -7.28 1.31
CA PHE A 7 -13.42 -7.84 0.70
C PHE A 7 -12.55 -8.52 1.76
N GLU A 8 -12.30 -7.83 2.88
CA GLU A 8 -11.48 -8.32 3.98
C GLU A 8 -12.09 -9.54 4.68
N GLU A 9 -13.40 -9.52 4.99
CA GLU A 9 -14.11 -10.69 5.54
C GLU A 9 -14.00 -11.89 4.60
N LYS A 10 -14.05 -11.67 3.28
CA LYS A 10 -13.89 -12.75 2.30
C LYS A 10 -12.45 -13.27 2.21
N ALA A 11 -11.47 -12.38 2.34
CA ALA A 11 -10.06 -12.76 2.43
C ALA A 11 -9.81 -13.60 3.69
N GLU A 12 -10.39 -13.22 4.84
CA GLU A 12 -10.34 -13.98 6.08
C GLU A 12 -10.92 -15.39 5.92
N GLU A 13 -12.14 -15.52 5.38
CA GLU A 13 -12.76 -16.81 5.10
C GLU A 13 -11.87 -17.67 4.18
N ALA A 14 -11.36 -17.10 3.10
CA ALA A 14 -10.52 -17.79 2.12
C ALA A 14 -9.19 -18.26 2.72
N TYR A 15 -8.59 -17.45 3.59
CA TYR A 15 -7.38 -17.80 4.32
C TYR A 15 -7.65 -18.95 5.31
N ALA A 16 -8.75 -18.89 6.06
CA ALA A 16 -9.13 -19.93 7.03
C ALA A 16 -9.32 -21.31 6.39
N ILE A 17 -9.80 -21.38 5.14
CA ILE A 17 -9.93 -22.64 4.38
C ILE A 17 -8.69 -22.99 3.54
N GLY A 18 -7.55 -22.31 3.75
CA GLY A 18 -6.27 -22.61 3.12
C GLY A 18 -6.19 -22.28 1.63
N LYS A 19 -7.01 -21.34 1.12
CA LYS A 19 -6.95 -20.90 -0.28
C LYS A 19 -5.94 -19.79 -0.55
N ILE A 20 -5.56 -19.03 0.48
CA ILE A 20 -4.54 -17.99 0.42
C ILE A 20 -3.27 -18.56 1.08
N GLY A 21 -2.16 -18.58 0.33
CA GLY A 21 -0.87 -19.03 0.83
C GLY A 21 -0.09 -17.93 1.56
N GLY A 22 0.84 -18.32 2.43
CA GLY A 22 1.64 -17.38 3.21
C GLY A 22 0.86 -16.79 4.38
N PHE A 23 1.09 -15.52 4.71
CA PHE A 23 0.38 -14.81 5.78
C PHE A 23 -0.64 -13.84 5.21
N CYS A 24 -1.88 -13.90 5.72
CA CYS A 24 -2.92 -12.94 5.37
C CYS A 24 -3.06 -11.85 6.42
N HIS A 25 -2.82 -10.60 6.02
CA HIS A 25 -2.82 -9.45 6.91
C HIS A 25 -3.99 -8.52 6.58
N LEU A 26 -5.06 -8.69 7.36
CA LEU A 26 -6.30 -7.95 7.15
C LEU A 26 -6.17 -6.47 7.55
N HIS A 27 -6.90 -5.61 6.85
CA HIS A 27 -7.06 -4.18 7.13
C HIS A 27 -8.45 -3.85 7.73
N ILE A 28 -9.09 -4.86 8.34
CA ILE A 28 -10.31 -4.76 9.15
C ILE A 28 -10.15 -3.70 10.23
N GLY A 29 -11.06 -2.72 10.25
CA GLY A 29 -11.05 -1.60 11.21
C GLY A 29 -10.25 -0.37 10.75
N GLN A 30 -9.53 -0.46 9.63
CA GLN A 30 -8.74 0.65 9.07
C GLN A 30 -9.30 1.13 7.72
N GLU A 31 -10.49 0.69 7.31
CA GLU A 31 -11.09 1.01 6.01
C GLU A 31 -11.37 2.50 5.81
N GLY A 32 -11.62 3.22 6.91
CA GLY A 32 -11.82 4.66 6.92
C GLY A 32 -10.57 5.42 6.46
N LEU A 33 -9.39 4.93 6.84
CA LEU A 33 -8.11 5.53 6.44
C LEU A 33 -7.88 5.39 4.93
N ALA A 34 -8.11 4.21 4.37
CA ALA A 34 -8.04 4.02 2.91
C ALA A 34 -9.07 4.88 2.17
N ALA A 35 -10.31 4.93 2.66
CA ALA A 35 -11.37 5.73 2.04
C ALA A 35 -11.13 7.24 2.13
N GLY A 36 -10.58 7.73 3.24
CA GLY A 36 -10.41 9.16 3.51
C GLY A 36 -9.11 9.74 2.95
N ALA A 37 -8.00 9.00 3.03
CA ALA A 37 -6.69 9.51 2.62
C ALA A 37 -6.41 9.32 1.13
N ILE A 38 -6.93 8.25 0.50
CA ILE A 38 -6.58 7.91 -0.89
C ILE A 38 -7.58 8.47 -1.89
N LYS A 39 -8.88 8.50 -1.57
CA LYS A 39 -9.90 9.00 -2.52
C LYS A 39 -9.72 10.46 -2.96
N PRO A 40 -9.22 11.39 -2.13
CA PRO A 40 -8.98 12.76 -2.56
C PRO A 40 -7.75 12.93 -3.46
N LEU A 41 -6.90 11.90 -3.57
CA LEU A 41 -5.68 11.97 -4.36
C LEU A 41 -5.98 12.04 -5.85
N ARG A 42 -5.06 12.64 -6.59
CA ARG A 42 -5.07 12.57 -8.05
C ARG A 42 -4.72 11.15 -8.51
N ALA A 43 -5.09 10.84 -9.74
CA ALA A 43 -4.82 9.53 -10.32
C ALA A 43 -3.31 9.23 -10.38
N ASP A 44 -2.48 10.27 -10.60
CA ASP A 44 -1.03 10.18 -10.74
C ASP A 44 -0.24 10.40 -9.44
N ASP A 45 -0.90 10.76 -8.34
CA ASP A 45 -0.25 10.75 -7.02
C ASP A 45 0.11 9.32 -6.62
N LEU A 46 1.18 9.16 -5.85
CA LEU A 46 1.71 7.85 -5.48
C LEU A 46 1.26 7.46 -4.08
N VAL A 47 1.02 6.16 -3.87
CA VAL A 47 0.74 5.58 -2.55
C VAL A 47 1.72 4.46 -2.29
N ILE A 48 2.37 4.49 -1.14
CA ILE A 48 3.26 3.43 -0.66
C ILE A 48 2.89 3.08 0.79
N THR A 49 2.98 1.81 1.16
CA THR A 49 2.44 1.31 2.44
C THR A 49 3.09 0.01 2.90
N ALA A 50 2.89 -0.36 4.16
CA ALA A 50 3.29 -1.65 4.73
C ALA A 50 2.35 -2.79 4.29
N TYR A 51 2.54 -4.00 4.84
CA TYR A 51 1.87 -5.27 4.50
C TYR A 51 0.37 -5.41 4.86
N ARG A 52 -0.31 -4.34 5.29
CA ARG A 52 -1.76 -4.33 5.57
C ARG A 52 -2.47 -3.46 4.55
N GLU A 53 -2.41 -3.84 3.28
CA GLU A 53 -2.69 -2.87 2.22
C GLU A 53 -3.90 -3.12 1.32
N HIS A 54 -4.71 -4.17 1.53
CA HIS A 54 -5.71 -4.55 0.52
C HIS A 54 -6.72 -3.44 0.23
N THR A 55 -7.26 -2.81 1.28
CA THR A 55 -8.24 -1.73 1.07
C THR A 55 -7.59 -0.46 0.51
N GLN A 56 -6.30 -0.24 0.77
CA GLN A 56 -5.55 0.88 0.22
C GLN A 56 -5.30 0.68 -1.28
N ALA A 57 -4.90 -0.54 -1.67
CA ALA A 57 -4.79 -0.97 -3.06
C ALA A 57 -6.10 -0.76 -3.82
N ILE A 58 -7.21 -1.23 -3.26
CA ILE A 58 -8.53 -1.09 -3.87
C ILE A 58 -8.96 0.38 -3.93
N ALA A 59 -8.67 1.17 -2.91
CA ALA A 59 -8.96 2.60 -2.90
C ALA A 59 -8.17 3.38 -3.97
N LYS A 60 -6.93 2.95 -4.25
CA LYS A 60 -6.06 3.60 -5.25
C LYS A 60 -6.41 3.20 -6.69
N GLY A 61 -7.12 2.09 -6.90
CA GLY A 61 -7.68 1.73 -8.19
C GLY A 61 -7.49 0.27 -8.59
N ILE A 62 -6.77 -0.53 -7.82
CA ILE A 62 -6.65 -1.97 -8.08
C ILE A 62 -8.05 -2.59 -7.94
N THR A 63 -8.52 -3.29 -8.97
CA THR A 63 -9.87 -3.87 -8.91
C THR A 63 -9.94 -4.95 -7.81
N PRO A 64 -11.07 -5.09 -7.09
CA PRO A 64 -11.25 -6.16 -6.10
C PRO A 64 -11.00 -7.56 -6.69
N ARG A 65 -11.29 -7.76 -7.98
CA ARG A 65 -11.00 -9.01 -8.68
C ARG A 65 -9.49 -9.27 -8.75
N ALA A 66 -8.73 -8.29 -9.23
CA ALA A 66 -7.27 -8.42 -9.35
C ALA A 66 -6.60 -8.57 -7.99
N ALA A 67 -7.04 -7.80 -6.98
CA ALA A 67 -6.55 -7.95 -5.61
C ALA A 67 -6.83 -9.35 -5.06
N MET A 68 -8.06 -9.86 -5.18
CA MET A 68 -8.38 -11.21 -4.70
C MET A 68 -7.64 -12.30 -5.48
N ALA A 69 -7.45 -12.12 -6.80
CA ALA A 69 -6.66 -13.04 -7.61
C ALA A 69 -5.19 -13.07 -7.15
N GLU A 70 -4.62 -11.92 -6.76
CA GLU A 70 -3.27 -11.82 -6.19
C GLU A 70 -3.16 -12.61 -4.88
N LEU A 71 -4.12 -12.43 -3.97
CA LEU A 71 -4.20 -13.18 -2.70
C LEU A 71 -4.25 -14.71 -2.93
N TYR A 72 -4.93 -15.15 -3.99
CA TYR A 72 -5.04 -16.57 -4.37
C TYR A 72 -3.83 -17.09 -5.17
N GLY A 73 -2.82 -16.26 -5.43
CA GLY A 73 -1.64 -16.64 -6.22
C GLY A 73 -1.94 -16.92 -7.70
N ARG A 74 -2.97 -16.26 -8.26
CA ARG A 74 -3.37 -16.46 -9.66
C ARG A 74 -2.65 -15.49 -10.61
N VAL A 75 -2.46 -15.93 -11.85
CA VAL A 75 -1.80 -15.15 -12.92
C VAL A 75 -2.53 -13.85 -13.27
N ASP A 76 -3.84 -13.78 -13.02
CA ASP A 76 -4.68 -12.60 -13.20
C ASP A 76 -4.70 -11.66 -11.98
N GLY A 77 -3.81 -11.89 -11.01
CA GLY A 77 -3.52 -10.95 -9.92
C GLY A 77 -2.83 -9.68 -10.39
N CYS A 78 -2.92 -8.60 -9.61
CA CYS A 78 -2.33 -7.29 -9.97
C CYS A 78 -0.81 -7.34 -10.18
N SER A 79 -0.13 -8.33 -9.60
CA SER A 79 1.31 -8.57 -9.73
C SER A 79 1.60 -10.00 -10.21
N GLY A 80 0.62 -10.63 -10.89
CA GLY A 80 0.73 -11.98 -11.44
C GLY A 80 0.69 -13.11 -10.40
N GLY A 81 0.12 -12.86 -9.21
CA GLY A 81 -0.04 -13.86 -8.15
C GLY A 81 1.23 -14.16 -7.37
N ARG A 82 2.23 -13.29 -7.45
CA ARG A 82 3.55 -13.48 -6.81
C ARG A 82 3.68 -12.73 -5.50
N GLY A 83 2.94 -11.65 -5.33
CA GLY A 83 2.96 -10.81 -4.15
C GLY A 83 2.10 -11.34 -3.01
N GLY A 84 1.02 -12.07 -3.33
CA GLY A 84 0.12 -12.62 -2.32
C GLY A 84 -0.54 -11.51 -1.49
N SER A 85 -0.81 -11.80 -0.21
CA SER A 85 -1.55 -10.89 0.67
C SER A 85 -0.76 -9.69 1.21
N MET A 86 0.56 -9.61 1.02
CA MET A 86 1.40 -8.58 1.67
C MET A 86 2.18 -7.69 0.69
N HIS A 87 2.04 -7.94 -0.61
CA HIS A 87 2.82 -7.28 -1.65
C HIS A 87 1.97 -6.92 -2.87
N LEU A 88 0.78 -6.34 -2.66
CA LEU A 88 -0.07 -5.88 -3.78
C LEU A 88 0.56 -4.65 -4.42
N PHE A 89 0.95 -4.74 -5.69
CA PHE A 89 1.67 -3.66 -6.38
C PHE A 89 1.11 -3.44 -7.79
N ASP A 90 0.84 -2.18 -8.16
CA ASP A 90 0.39 -1.80 -9.50
C ASP A 90 0.78 -0.36 -9.83
N THR A 91 1.77 -0.21 -10.72
CA THR A 91 2.28 1.11 -11.13
C THR A 91 1.29 1.89 -11.98
N THR A 92 0.33 1.23 -12.64
CA THR A 92 -0.62 1.89 -13.53
C THR A 92 -1.62 2.76 -12.78
N VAL A 93 -1.86 2.44 -11.50
CA VAL A 93 -2.69 3.23 -10.59
C VAL A 93 -1.87 3.98 -9.54
N GLY A 94 -0.54 3.91 -9.60
CA GLY A 94 0.35 4.56 -8.64
C GLY A 94 0.34 3.91 -7.26
N PHE A 95 0.10 2.61 -7.17
CA PHE A 95 0.10 1.86 -5.91
C PHE A 95 1.35 1.01 -5.77
N LEU A 96 2.21 1.37 -4.81
CA LEU A 96 3.56 0.83 -4.65
C LEU A 96 3.76 0.11 -3.30
N GLY A 97 2.66 -0.29 -2.65
CA GLY A 97 2.65 -1.19 -1.49
C GLY A 97 2.78 -2.67 -1.93
N GLY A 98 2.56 -3.66 -1.09
CA GLY A 98 2.86 -3.70 0.33
C GLY A 98 4.29 -4.17 0.61
N HIS A 99 4.82 -3.67 1.71
CA HIS A 99 6.17 -3.99 2.16
C HIS A 99 6.10 -4.81 3.44
N GLY A 100 6.64 -6.03 3.39
CA GLY A 100 6.65 -6.99 4.52
C GLY A 100 7.61 -6.61 5.65
N ILE A 101 8.62 -5.79 5.34
CA ILE A 101 9.58 -5.30 6.34
C ILE A 101 9.01 -4.04 6.99
N VAL A 102 8.79 -4.10 8.31
CA VAL A 102 8.30 -2.96 9.10
C VAL A 102 9.23 -1.75 8.91
N GLY A 103 8.69 -0.66 8.38
CA GLY A 103 9.41 0.58 8.13
C GLY A 103 10.22 0.61 6.83
N GLY A 104 10.31 -0.50 6.09
CA GLY A 104 11.06 -0.58 4.83
C GLY A 104 10.49 0.32 3.73
N GLN A 105 9.18 0.59 3.79
CA GLN A 105 8.49 1.47 2.84
C GLN A 105 8.78 2.96 3.05
N ILE A 106 9.18 3.37 4.26
CA ILE A 106 9.35 4.78 4.64
C ILE A 106 10.47 5.46 3.84
N PRO A 107 11.71 4.91 3.79
CA PRO A 107 12.77 5.51 2.97
C PRO A 107 12.46 5.43 1.47
N LEU A 108 11.72 4.39 1.03
CA LEU A 108 11.26 4.31 -0.35
C LEU A 108 10.25 5.41 -0.67
N GLY A 109 9.34 5.75 0.25
CA GLY A 109 8.40 6.86 0.11
C GLY A 109 9.11 8.20 -0.06
N ALA A 110 10.15 8.46 0.75
CA ALA A 110 11.00 9.63 0.58
C ALA A 110 11.73 9.62 -0.78
N GLY A 111 12.24 8.46 -1.23
CA GLY A 111 12.86 8.32 -2.55
C GLY A 111 11.90 8.61 -3.72
N LEU A 112 10.65 8.16 -3.62
CA LEU A 112 9.61 8.45 -4.61
C LEU A 112 9.28 9.94 -4.68
N ALA A 113 9.14 10.59 -3.52
CA ALA A 113 8.92 12.04 -3.45
C ALA A 113 10.12 12.84 -3.96
N TRP A 114 11.34 12.36 -3.72
CA TRP A 114 12.53 12.94 -4.33
C TRP A 114 12.49 12.84 -5.86
N ALA A 115 12.07 11.69 -6.41
CA ALA A 115 11.94 11.53 -7.85
C ALA A 115 10.89 12.48 -8.46
N ILE A 116 9.77 12.72 -7.77
CA ILE A 116 8.76 13.72 -8.18
C ILE A 116 9.41 15.11 -8.25
N ARG A 117 10.06 15.54 -7.17
CA ARG A 117 10.74 16.85 -7.09
C ARG A 117 11.84 16.99 -8.15
N TYR A 118 12.66 15.96 -8.33
CA TYR A 118 13.76 15.94 -9.30
C TYR A 118 13.27 16.14 -10.74
N ARG A 119 12.07 15.63 -11.06
CA ARG A 119 11.43 15.77 -12.37
C ARG A 119 10.64 17.08 -12.52
N GLY A 120 10.59 17.93 -11.50
CA GLY A 120 9.78 19.15 -11.48
C GLY A 120 8.27 18.88 -11.48
N GLY A 121 7.85 17.72 -10.96
CA GLY A 121 6.45 17.35 -10.82
C GLY A 121 5.76 18.03 -9.64
N ASP A 122 4.43 18.07 -9.68
CA ASP A 122 3.57 18.60 -8.62
C ASP A 122 2.79 17.50 -7.88
N GLN A 123 3.12 16.23 -8.15
CA GLN A 123 2.56 15.06 -7.46
C GLN A 123 2.96 15.00 -5.98
N ILE A 124 2.23 14.20 -5.23
CA ILE A 124 2.62 13.79 -3.89
C ILE A 124 2.80 12.28 -3.77
N CYS A 125 3.58 11.85 -2.79
CA CYS A 125 3.70 10.45 -2.39
C CYS A 125 3.11 10.29 -0.98
N VAL A 126 1.99 9.58 -0.84
CA VAL A 126 1.43 9.27 0.48
C VAL A 126 2.08 7.99 1.01
N CYS A 127 2.84 8.12 2.09
CA CYS A 127 3.49 6.99 2.76
C CYS A 127 2.74 6.57 4.03
N PHE A 128 2.07 5.41 3.98
CA PHE A 128 1.42 4.83 5.15
C PHE A 128 2.39 3.96 5.96
N MET A 129 2.22 3.99 7.29
CA MET A 129 2.99 3.17 8.22
C MET A 129 2.18 2.89 9.49
N GLY A 130 2.50 1.77 10.15
CA GLY A 130 2.03 1.50 11.49
C GLY A 130 2.78 2.32 12.52
N ASP A 131 2.16 2.54 13.68
CA ASP A 131 2.75 3.24 14.83
C ASP A 131 4.08 2.60 15.27
N ALA A 132 4.16 1.27 15.31
CA ALA A 132 5.40 0.58 15.69
C ALA A 132 6.59 0.87 14.74
N ALA A 133 6.32 1.29 13.49
CA ALA A 133 7.36 1.59 12.51
C ALA A 133 8.17 2.85 12.86
N VAL A 134 7.65 3.74 13.72
CA VAL A 134 8.37 4.94 14.16
C VAL A 134 9.64 4.64 14.97
N ASN A 135 9.74 3.42 15.51
CA ASN A 135 10.92 2.95 16.24
C ASN A 135 12.06 2.48 15.32
N GLN A 136 11.85 2.47 14.00
CA GLN A 136 12.90 2.14 13.04
C GLN A 136 13.80 3.36 12.80
N GLY A 137 15.12 3.17 12.74
CA GLY A 137 16.05 4.26 12.43
C GLY A 137 15.73 4.95 11.09
N ALA A 138 15.31 4.14 10.11
CA ALA A 138 14.91 4.61 8.78
C ALA A 138 13.76 5.63 8.81
N PHE A 139 12.90 5.62 9.84
CA PHE A 139 11.84 6.62 9.99
C PHE A 139 12.41 8.02 10.25
N LEU A 140 13.29 8.15 11.25
CA LEU A 140 13.88 9.43 11.61
C LEU A 140 14.78 9.98 10.49
N GLU A 141 15.57 9.10 9.86
CA GLU A 141 16.40 9.45 8.70
C GLU A 141 15.54 10.00 7.55
N SER A 142 14.45 9.30 7.21
CA SER A 142 13.55 9.71 6.13
C SER A 142 12.82 11.01 6.44
N LEU A 143 12.38 11.23 7.68
CA LEU A 143 11.76 12.50 8.09
C LEU A 143 12.74 13.67 7.97
N ASN A 144 13.98 13.49 8.45
CA ASN A 144 15.00 14.52 8.37
C ASN A 144 15.31 14.88 6.92
N MET A 145 15.52 13.88 6.06
CA MET A 145 15.78 14.10 4.64
C MET A 145 14.58 14.75 3.94
N SER A 146 13.36 14.30 4.25
CA SER A 146 12.14 14.86 3.67
C SER A 146 11.95 16.34 4.02
N ALA A 147 12.26 16.71 5.27
CA ALA A 147 12.19 18.10 5.73
C ALA A 147 13.28 18.97 5.08
N VAL A 148 14.54 18.54 5.11
CA VAL A 148 15.68 19.30 4.57
C VAL A 148 15.54 19.52 3.07
N TRP A 149 15.06 18.52 2.34
CA TRP A 149 14.89 18.60 0.88
C TRP A 149 13.51 19.10 0.45
N GLN A 150 12.61 19.38 1.40
CA GLN A 150 11.23 19.79 1.15
C GLN A 150 10.55 18.85 0.14
N LEU A 151 10.54 17.56 0.47
CA LEU A 151 9.97 16.52 -0.40
C LEU A 151 8.43 16.53 -0.35
N PRO A 152 7.74 16.24 -1.46
CA PRO A 152 6.29 16.10 -1.50
C PRO A 152 5.85 14.71 -0.99
N VAL A 153 6.08 14.43 0.30
CA VAL A 153 5.71 13.19 1.02
C VAL A 153 4.99 13.47 2.32
#